data_AF-S2KE07-F1
#
_entry.id   AF-S2KE07-F1
#
_cell.length_a   1.000
_cell.length_b   1.000
_cell.length_c   1.000
_cell.angle_alpha   90.00
_cell.angle_beta   90.00
_cell.angle_gamma   90.00
#
_symmetry.space_group_name_H-M   'P 1'
#
loop_
_entity.id
_entity.type
_entity.pdbx_description
1 polymer ?
#
loop_
_entity_poly.entity_id
_entity_poly.type
_entity_poly.pdbx_seq_one_letter_code
_entity_poly.pdbx_strand_id
1 'polypeptide(L)'
;MHAWSQNLVALIQWFAPANLVMTFDQSCGSMQDIIQKDTKTGKVNGFIFPERIIVTSNHQIYADWVYIWCIAYLAKAHGVLKIILKSSLKNLPIYGQGMRFFDFIFLQRKLAMDKDNIISNLERSKKGDQSLWLVLFPEGTVVSPSTRKRSKEFAEMNDMHDNRYTLLPRSTGLRLCTTTLADSIDYIYDFTIGYSGIKPNDIPEQVYTIQSVFFFNFYPKQVHVYVRRFRVDSIPTKNEAEFNQWNLERWKEKDELMDHFYKHGAFPGNPTVADTDDSRVIDVPIRLNNSVLDLAQIWVFILPYLLVVKNLFLSA
;
A
#
# COMPACT_ATOMS: atom_id res chain seq x y z
N MET A 1 4.74 0.92 19.15
CA MET A 1 4.58 0.52 17.73
C MET A 1 5.78 0.89 16.88
N HIS A 2 6.31 2.13 16.96
CA HIS A 2 7.32 2.65 16.03
C HIS A 2 8.55 1.76 15.77
N ALA A 3 9.16 1.18 16.82
CA ALA A 3 10.31 0.29 16.67
C ALA A 3 9.94 -1.06 16.01
N TRP A 4 8.79 -1.63 16.38
CA TRP A 4 8.31 -2.89 15.79
C TRP A 4 7.97 -2.68 14.30
N SER A 5 7.38 -1.54 13.96
CA SER A 5 7.01 -1.20 12.59
C SER A 5 8.21 -0.92 11.68
N GLN A 6 9.42 -0.70 12.23
CA GLN A 6 10.66 -0.57 11.45
C GLN A 6 11.24 -1.91 10.99
N ASN A 7 10.91 -3.02 11.67
CA ASN A 7 11.43 -4.36 11.35
C ASN A 7 11.19 -4.74 9.89
N LEU A 8 10.02 -4.42 9.36
CA LEU A 8 9.67 -4.76 7.98
C LEU A 8 10.54 -4.00 6.97
N VAL A 9 10.87 -2.75 7.25
CA VAL A 9 11.80 -1.96 6.41
C VAL A 9 13.21 -2.53 6.49
N ALA A 10 13.67 -2.94 7.69
CA ALA A 10 14.96 -3.60 7.86
C ALA A 10 15.04 -4.93 7.08
N LEU A 11 13.97 -5.73 7.11
CA LEU A 11 13.88 -6.99 6.35
C LEU A 11 14.00 -6.74 4.85
N ILE A 12 13.28 -5.76 4.30
CA ILE A 12 13.42 -5.38 2.89
C ILE A 12 14.85 -4.90 2.61
N GLN A 13 15.40 -4.02 3.43
CA GLN A 13 16.75 -3.49 3.25
C GLN A 13 17.82 -4.60 3.15
N TRP A 14 17.69 -5.69 3.92
CA TRP A 14 18.68 -6.77 3.93
C TRP A 14 18.43 -7.89 2.93
N PHE A 15 17.17 -8.30 2.77
CA PHE A 15 16.82 -9.48 1.97
C PHE A 15 16.32 -9.13 0.57
N ALA A 16 15.80 -7.91 0.37
CA ALA A 16 15.23 -7.44 -0.89
C ALA A 16 15.53 -5.95 -1.16
N PRO A 17 16.82 -5.52 -1.16
CA PRO A 17 17.18 -4.11 -1.32
C PRO A 17 16.64 -3.55 -2.64
N ALA A 18 15.72 -2.61 -2.53
CA ALA A 18 15.03 -1.99 -3.65
C ALA A 18 14.92 -0.47 -3.45
N ASN A 19 14.78 0.25 -4.57
CA ASN A 19 14.44 1.66 -4.57
C ASN A 19 12.94 1.87 -4.78
N LEU A 20 12.37 2.88 -4.12
CA LEU A 20 11.06 3.42 -4.43
C LEU A 20 11.23 4.57 -5.43
N VAL A 21 10.60 4.42 -6.60
CA VAL A 21 10.52 5.47 -7.63
C VAL A 21 9.12 6.06 -7.56
N MET A 22 8.99 7.15 -6.82
CA MET A 22 7.72 7.82 -6.55
C MET A 22 7.47 8.91 -7.61
N THR A 23 6.37 8.81 -8.36
CA THR A 23 5.95 9.81 -9.34
C THR A 23 4.68 10.50 -8.82
N PHE A 24 4.74 11.80 -8.57
CA PHE A 24 3.62 12.57 -7.99
C PHE A 24 2.85 13.38 -9.04
N ASP A 25 1.58 13.05 -9.20
CA ASP A 25 0.63 13.81 -10.02
C ASP A 25 0.48 15.26 -9.55
N GLN A 26 0.03 16.14 -10.45
CA GLN A 26 -0.21 17.55 -10.14
C GLN A 26 -1.21 17.74 -8.99
N SER A 27 -2.19 16.82 -8.84
CA SER A 27 -3.16 16.84 -7.74
C SER A 27 -2.51 16.83 -6.35
N CYS A 28 -1.29 16.30 -6.20
CA CYS A 28 -0.58 16.24 -4.92
C CYS A 28 -0.07 17.61 -4.43
N GLY A 29 -0.06 18.65 -5.27
CA GLY A 29 0.43 19.98 -4.93
C GLY A 29 1.89 20.21 -5.30
N SER A 30 2.55 21.13 -4.58
CA SER A 30 3.97 21.46 -4.78
C SER A 30 4.87 20.36 -4.25
N MET A 31 5.95 20.05 -4.97
CA MET A 31 6.94 19.07 -4.51
C MET A 31 7.61 19.49 -3.19
N GLN A 32 7.74 20.79 -2.94
CA GLN A 32 8.33 21.33 -1.69
C GLN A 32 7.48 20.97 -0.45
N ASP A 33 6.17 20.84 -0.62
CA ASP A 33 5.24 20.46 0.45
C ASP A 33 5.17 18.94 0.65
N ILE A 34 5.77 18.16 -0.25
CA ILE A 34 5.68 16.70 -0.28
C ILE A 34 7.01 16.05 0.12
N ILE A 35 8.16 16.65 -0.21
CA ILE A 35 9.46 16.02 0.02
C ILE A 35 10.12 16.50 1.31
N GLN A 36 10.66 15.56 2.09
CA GLN A 36 11.57 15.87 3.19
C GLN A 36 13.00 15.64 2.73
N LYS A 37 13.85 16.67 2.83
CA LYS A 37 15.29 16.58 2.53
C LYS A 37 16.10 16.49 3.83
N ASP A 38 17.13 15.66 3.84
CA ASP A 38 18.11 15.57 4.91
C ASP A 38 18.95 16.86 4.98
N THR A 39 19.07 17.45 6.17
CA THR A 39 19.73 18.76 6.34
C THR A 39 21.24 18.72 6.08
N LYS A 40 21.89 17.55 6.19
CA LYS A 40 23.33 17.40 5.99
C LYS A 40 23.69 17.09 4.55
N THR A 41 22.89 16.25 3.89
CA THR A 41 23.19 15.72 2.55
C THR A 41 22.36 16.35 1.44
N GLY A 42 21.28 17.07 1.78
CA GLY A 42 20.34 17.66 0.82
C GLY A 42 19.48 16.65 0.05
N LYS A 43 19.67 15.35 0.28
CA LYS A 43 18.94 14.27 -0.40
C LYS A 43 17.57 14.07 0.21
N VAL A 44 16.60 13.67 -0.61
CA VAL A 44 15.27 13.27 -0.12
C VAL A 44 15.41 12.05 0.78
N ASN A 45 14.86 12.13 1.99
CA ASN A 45 14.89 11.06 3.01
C ASN A 45 13.50 10.72 3.58
N GLY A 46 12.45 11.34 3.04
CA GLY A 46 11.09 11.11 3.49
C GLY A 46 10.06 11.88 2.68
N PHE A 47 8.80 11.65 3.00
CA PHE A 47 7.67 12.31 2.38
C PHE A 47 6.75 12.92 3.44
N ILE A 48 6.02 13.95 3.06
CA ILE A 48 5.03 14.63 3.88
C ILE A 48 3.67 14.28 3.32
N PHE A 49 2.84 13.69 4.17
CA PHE A 49 1.47 13.31 3.88
C PHE A 49 0.60 13.75 5.06
N PRO A 50 -0.71 13.96 4.84
CA PRO A 50 -1.63 14.22 5.94
C PRO A 50 -1.63 13.09 6.96
N GLU A 51 -1.91 13.42 8.22
CA GLU A 51 -1.95 12.45 9.31
C GLU A 51 -3.06 11.42 9.14
N ARG A 52 -4.16 11.81 8.48
CA ARG A 52 -5.33 10.97 8.26
C ARG A 52 -5.65 10.89 6.77
N ILE A 53 -5.50 9.70 6.19
CA ILE A 53 -5.80 9.43 4.78
C ILE A 53 -6.38 8.03 4.59
N ILE A 54 -7.12 7.88 3.49
CA ILE A 54 -7.34 6.58 2.87
C ILE A 54 -6.31 6.43 1.74
N VAL A 55 -5.65 5.28 1.67
CA VAL A 55 -4.78 4.89 0.56
C VAL A 55 -5.46 3.78 -0.23
N THR A 56 -5.72 4.00 -1.52
CA THR A 56 -6.15 2.97 -2.46
C THR A 56 -5.00 2.56 -3.37
N SER A 57 -4.89 1.27 -3.69
CA SER A 57 -3.88 0.77 -4.63
C SER A 57 -4.42 -0.33 -5.54
N ASN A 58 -3.84 -0.45 -6.74
CA ASN A 58 -3.93 -1.71 -7.49
C ASN A 58 -3.21 -2.84 -6.72
N HIS A 59 -3.56 -4.09 -7.00
CA HIS A 59 -3.01 -5.26 -6.29
C HIS A 59 -2.35 -6.25 -7.26
N GLN A 60 -1.04 -6.09 -7.46
CA GLN A 60 -0.26 -6.89 -8.40
C GLN A 60 0.37 -8.11 -7.72
N ILE A 61 0.93 -7.94 -6.51
CA ILE A 61 1.59 -9.02 -5.75
C ILE A 61 1.16 -9.02 -4.28
N TYR A 62 1.25 -10.16 -3.60
CA TYR A 62 0.91 -10.30 -2.19
C TYR A 62 1.80 -9.44 -1.30
N ALA A 63 2.97 -9.02 -1.78
CA ALA A 63 3.87 -8.11 -1.07
C ALA A 63 3.53 -6.61 -1.24
N ASP A 64 2.50 -6.21 -2.01
CA ASP A 64 2.16 -4.78 -2.24
C ASP A 64 2.03 -3.98 -0.93
N TRP A 65 1.38 -4.56 0.07
CA TRP A 65 1.20 -3.91 1.38
C TRP A 65 2.51 -3.64 2.12
N VAL A 66 3.57 -4.42 1.84
CA VAL A 66 4.91 -4.21 2.40
C VAL A 66 5.54 -2.95 1.80
N TYR A 67 5.36 -2.70 0.51
CA TYR A 67 5.88 -1.49 -0.13
C TYR A 67 5.09 -0.26 0.30
N ILE A 68 3.77 -0.36 0.46
CA ILE A 68 2.97 0.71 1.07
C ILE A 68 3.43 0.99 2.51
N TRP A 69 3.78 -0.05 3.28
CA TRP A 69 4.38 0.11 4.61
C TRP A 69 5.71 0.87 4.57
N CYS A 70 6.56 0.61 3.57
CA CYS A 70 7.83 1.32 3.38
C CYS A 70 7.60 2.79 3.04
N ILE A 71 6.59 3.10 2.21
CA ILE A 71 6.18 4.49 1.92
C ILE A 71 5.68 5.16 3.21
N ALA A 72 4.85 4.47 3.99
CA ALA A 72 4.38 4.97 5.28
C ALA A 72 5.53 5.20 6.26
N TYR A 73 6.58 4.38 6.24
CA TYR A 73 7.79 4.61 7.04
C TYR A 73 8.49 5.90 6.64
N LEU A 74 8.68 6.13 5.34
CA LEU A 74 9.25 7.36 4.80
C LEU A 74 8.36 8.58 5.10
N ALA A 75 7.06 8.37 5.29
CA ALA A 75 6.10 9.38 5.74
C ALA A 75 5.95 9.48 7.27
N LYS A 76 6.72 8.70 8.05
CA LYS A 76 6.61 8.58 9.51
C LYS A 76 5.21 8.14 10.02
N ALA A 77 4.42 7.51 9.16
CA ALA A 77 3.05 7.04 9.40
C ALA A 77 2.93 5.51 9.54
N HIS A 78 4.02 4.75 9.45
CA HIS A 78 4.01 3.28 9.54
C HIS A 78 3.46 2.72 10.86
N GLY A 79 3.49 3.52 11.94
CA GLY A 79 2.92 3.13 13.23
C GLY A 79 1.40 3.27 13.34
N VAL A 80 0.74 3.91 12.36
CA VAL A 80 -0.71 4.19 12.35
C VAL A 80 -1.41 3.59 11.13
N LEU A 81 -0.72 2.70 10.43
CA LEU A 81 -1.20 2.06 9.23
C LEU A 81 -2.19 0.93 9.58
N LYS A 82 -3.39 1.00 9.01
CA LYS A 82 -4.44 0.00 9.14
C LYS A 82 -4.73 -0.62 7.79
N ILE A 83 -4.74 -1.95 7.74
CA ILE A 83 -4.98 -2.71 6.51
C ILE A 83 -6.25 -3.53 6.67
N ILE A 84 -7.05 -3.54 5.62
CA ILE A 84 -8.21 -4.43 5.51
C ILE A 84 -7.75 -5.78 4.94
N LEU A 85 -7.91 -6.85 5.71
CA LEU A 85 -7.36 -8.18 5.41
C LEU A 85 -8.44 -9.27 5.41
N LYS A 86 -8.17 -10.38 4.72
CA LYS A 86 -9.01 -11.58 4.75
C LYS A 86 -9.02 -12.18 6.17
N SER A 87 -10.20 -12.49 6.69
CA SER A 87 -10.37 -12.98 8.07
C SER A 87 -9.58 -14.25 8.39
N SER A 88 -9.33 -15.13 7.41
CA SER A 88 -8.53 -16.34 7.62
C SER A 88 -7.09 -16.04 8.05
N LEU A 89 -6.54 -14.85 7.72
CA LEU A 89 -5.16 -14.47 8.06
C LEU A 89 -4.97 -14.27 9.57
N LYS A 90 -6.05 -14.00 10.32
CA LYS A 90 -6.00 -13.90 11.79
C LYS A 90 -5.55 -15.20 12.47
N ASN A 91 -5.68 -16.34 11.77
CA ASN A 91 -5.37 -17.66 12.29
C ASN A 91 -3.92 -18.09 12.01
N LEU A 92 -3.13 -17.28 11.29
CA LEU A 92 -1.72 -17.60 11.05
C LEU A 92 -0.92 -17.52 12.36
N PRO A 93 -0.09 -18.53 12.69
CA PRO A 93 0.80 -18.47 13.85
C PRO A 93 1.74 -17.26 13.73
N ILE A 94 1.95 -16.56 14.84
CA ILE A 94 2.82 -15.36 14.95
C ILE A 94 2.26 -14.15 14.15
N TYR A 95 2.10 -14.27 12.83
CA TYR A 95 1.63 -13.21 11.96
C TYR A 95 0.20 -12.76 12.27
N GLY A 96 -0.72 -13.69 12.56
CA GLY A 96 -2.09 -13.36 12.93
C GLY A 96 -2.17 -12.58 14.26
N GLN A 97 -1.23 -12.81 15.18
CA GLN A 97 -1.11 -12.04 16.42
C GLN A 97 -0.57 -10.63 16.15
N GLY A 98 0.47 -10.50 15.31
CA GLY A 98 1.00 -9.20 14.89
C GLY A 98 -0.05 -8.35 14.15
N MET A 99 -0.82 -8.95 13.25
CA MET A 99 -1.91 -8.26 12.53
C MET A 99 -3.01 -7.76 13.50
N ARG A 100 -3.32 -8.50 14.56
CA ARG A 100 -4.24 -8.04 15.62
C ARG A 100 -3.63 -6.92 16.45
N PHE A 101 -2.34 -6.98 16.73
CA PHE A 101 -1.63 -5.95 17.49
C PHE A 101 -1.65 -4.58 16.78
N PHE A 102 -1.65 -4.55 15.44
CA PHE A 102 -1.83 -3.33 14.66
C PHE A 102 -3.27 -2.91 14.40
N ASP A 103 -4.25 -3.59 15.01
CA ASP A 103 -5.66 -3.28 14.81
C ASP A 103 -6.08 -3.31 13.32
N PHE A 104 -5.55 -4.29 12.57
CA PHE A 104 -6.00 -4.55 11.20
C PHE A 104 -7.44 -5.06 11.16
N ILE A 105 -8.16 -4.68 10.11
CA ILE A 105 -9.58 -4.99 9.99
C ILE A 105 -9.76 -6.30 9.20
N PHE A 106 -10.20 -7.35 9.87
CA PHE A 106 -10.42 -8.66 9.27
C PHE A 106 -11.82 -8.82 8.70
N LEU A 107 -11.93 -9.09 7.39
CA LEU A 107 -13.20 -9.24 6.69
C LEU A 107 -13.49 -10.69 6.29
N GLN A 108 -14.73 -11.12 6.45
CA GLN A 108 -15.25 -12.37 5.90
C GLN A 108 -15.63 -12.26 4.42
N ARG A 109 -15.54 -11.04 3.84
CA ARG A 109 -15.91 -10.71 2.46
C ARG A 109 -17.41 -10.85 2.21
N LYS A 110 -18.23 -10.61 3.24
CA LYS A 110 -19.68 -10.42 3.11
C LYS A 110 -20.07 -9.18 3.90
N LEU A 111 -20.54 -8.14 3.19
CA LEU A 111 -20.85 -6.85 3.79
C LEU A 111 -21.75 -6.97 5.02
N ALA A 112 -22.79 -7.79 4.96
CA ALA A 112 -23.73 -7.99 6.07
C ALA A 112 -23.07 -8.47 7.38
N MET A 113 -21.93 -9.18 7.30
CA MET A 113 -21.21 -9.67 8.48
C MET A 113 -20.09 -8.73 8.92
N ASP A 114 -19.63 -7.88 8.01
CA ASP A 114 -18.41 -7.10 8.16
C ASP A 114 -18.69 -5.61 8.45
N LYS A 115 -19.85 -5.09 8.04
CA LYS A 115 -20.19 -3.65 8.04
C LYS A 115 -20.04 -3.02 9.42
N ASP A 116 -20.67 -3.58 10.44
CA ASP A 116 -20.68 -2.96 11.78
C ASP A 116 -19.30 -3.01 12.43
N ASN A 117 -18.52 -4.06 12.16
CA ASN A 117 -17.13 -4.15 12.61
C ASN A 117 -16.23 -3.10 11.95
N ILE A 118 -16.38 -2.90 10.63
CA ILE A 118 -15.66 -1.84 9.91
C ILE A 118 -16.01 -0.47 10.50
N ILE A 119 -17.31 -0.15 10.56
CA ILE A 119 -17.78 1.16 11.06
C ILE A 119 -17.28 1.39 12.48
N SER A 120 -17.46 0.43 13.39
CA SER A 120 -17.06 0.57 14.79
C SER A 120 -15.55 0.77 14.95
N ASN A 121 -14.73 0.10 14.14
CA ASN A 121 -13.27 0.28 14.16
C ASN A 121 -12.86 1.66 13.65
N LEU A 122 -13.44 2.10 12.52
CA LEU A 122 -13.13 3.40 11.93
C LEU A 122 -13.62 4.57 12.79
N GLU A 123 -14.83 4.48 13.37
CA GLU A 123 -15.35 5.47 14.32
C GLU A 123 -14.51 5.55 15.58
N ARG A 124 -14.00 4.42 16.09
CA ARG A 124 -13.04 4.44 17.20
C ARG A 124 -11.76 5.17 16.82
N SER A 125 -11.30 4.97 15.59
CA SER A 125 -10.08 5.62 15.07
C SER A 125 -10.25 7.13 14.85
N LYS A 126 -11.48 7.65 14.83
CA LYS A 126 -11.77 9.09 14.80
C LYS A 126 -11.62 9.75 16.18
N LYS A 127 -11.72 8.98 17.27
CA LYS A 127 -11.68 9.53 18.63
C LYS A 127 -10.25 9.85 19.04
N GLY A 128 -10.04 11.04 19.61
CA GLY A 128 -8.78 11.44 20.23
C GLY A 128 -7.69 11.90 19.27
N ASP A 129 -8.07 12.44 18.11
CA ASP A 129 -7.16 13.02 17.10
C ASP A 129 -6.01 12.09 16.67
N GLN A 130 -6.30 10.79 16.61
CA GLN A 130 -5.30 9.80 16.24
C GLN A 130 -5.02 9.89 14.73
N SER A 131 -3.75 9.88 14.33
CA SER A 131 -3.39 9.72 12.92
C SER A 131 -3.86 8.34 12.39
N LEU A 132 -4.18 8.24 11.09
CA LEU A 132 -4.74 7.03 10.47
C LEU A 132 -4.33 6.92 9.01
N TRP A 133 -3.72 5.80 8.63
CA TRP A 133 -3.54 5.44 7.22
C TRP A 133 -4.31 4.17 6.90
N LEU A 134 -5.51 4.30 6.35
CA LEU A 134 -6.33 3.14 5.98
C LEU A 134 -5.99 2.68 4.56
N VAL A 135 -5.40 1.50 4.42
CA VAL A 135 -5.02 0.91 3.12
C VAL A 135 -6.11 -0.03 2.62
N LEU A 136 -6.58 0.21 1.40
CA LEU A 136 -7.50 -0.65 0.68
C LEU A 136 -6.96 -1.05 -0.69
N PHE A 137 -7.24 -2.29 -1.05
CA PHE A 137 -7.09 -2.81 -2.42
C PHE A 137 -8.47 -3.16 -2.96
N PRO A 138 -9.18 -2.23 -3.63
CA PRO A 138 -10.54 -2.48 -4.15
C PRO A 138 -10.67 -3.68 -5.10
N GLU A 139 -9.60 -4.15 -5.73
CA GLU A 139 -9.56 -5.43 -6.47
C GLU A 139 -9.92 -6.64 -5.58
N GLY A 140 -9.59 -6.54 -4.29
CA GLY A 140 -9.88 -7.54 -3.26
C GLY A 140 -9.02 -8.80 -3.30
N THR A 141 -8.15 -8.92 -4.30
CA THR A 141 -7.16 -10.01 -4.48
C THR A 141 -6.17 -9.64 -5.59
N VAL A 142 -5.03 -10.31 -5.63
CA VAL A 142 -4.05 -10.18 -6.72
C VAL A 142 -4.54 -10.75 -8.06
N VAL A 143 -3.90 -10.29 -9.14
CA VAL A 143 -4.06 -10.85 -10.49
C VAL A 143 -3.49 -12.28 -10.53
N SER A 144 -4.28 -13.21 -11.07
CA SER A 144 -3.93 -14.61 -11.30
C SER A 144 -4.75 -15.12 -12.49
N PRO A 145 -4.44 -16.29 -13.08
CA PRO A 145 -5.22 -16.80 -14.21
C PRO A 145 -6.71 -16.96 -13.87
N SER A 146 -7.02 -17.43 -12.65
CA SER A 146 -8.40 -17.66 -12.21
C SER A 146 -9.13 -16.35 -11.89
N THR A 147 -8.46 -15.38 -11.26
CA THR A 147 -9.07 -14.09 -10.92
C THR A 147 -9.26 -13.22 -12.16
N ARG A 148 -8.34 -13.27 -13.13
CA ARG A 148 -8.49 -12.62 -14.45
C ARG A 148 -9.70 -13.18 -15.20
N LYS A 149 -9.83 -14.51 -15.29
CA LYS A 149 -10.99 -15.15 -15.91
C LYS A 149 -12.30 -14.65 -15.28
N ARG A 150 -12.36 -14.61 -13.95
CA ARG A 150 -13.54 -14.13 -13.22
C ARG A 150 -13.82 -12.63 -13.43
N SER A 151 -12.78 -11.80 -13.52
CA SER A 151 -12.92 -10.36 -13.84
C SER A 151 -13.56 -10.18 -15.21
N LYS A 152 -13.06 -10.92 -16.20
CA LYS A 152 -13.59 -10.92 -17.57
C LYS A 152 -15.05 -11.39 -17.63
N GLU A 153 -15.39 -12.51 -16.99
CA GLU A 153 -16.78 -13.01 -16.92
C GLU A 153 -17.72 -11.99 -16.27
N PHE A 154 -17.26 -11.30 -15.22
CA PHE A 154 -18.01 -10.23 -14.57
C PHE A 154 -18.20 -9.03 -15.51
N ALA A 155 -17.16 -8.62 -16.24
CA ALA A 155 -17.23 -7.52 -17.20
C ALA A 155 -18.25 -7.83 -18.31
N GLU A 156 -18.18 -9.02 -18.92
CA GLU A 156 -19.10 -9.47 -19.97
C GLU A 156 -20.55 -9.52 -19.47
N MET A 157 -20.79 -10.03 -18.26
CA MET A 157 -22.14 -10.12 -17.69
C MET A 157 -22.76 -8.75 -17.40
N ASN A 158 -21.95 -7.71 -17.19
CA ASN A 158 -22.42 -6.36 -16.85
C ASN A 158 -22.25 -5.36 -18.02
N ASP A 159 -21.92 -5.84 -19.23
CA ASP A 159 -21.66 -5.00 -20.40
C ASP A 159 -20.57 -3.93 -20.16
N MET A 160 -19.48 -4.34 -19.52
CA MET A 160 -18.34 -3.50 -19.17
C MET A 160 -17.08 -3.95 -19.89
N HIS A 161 -16.15 -3.02 -20.09
CA HIS A 161 -14.80 -3.34 -20.53
C HIS A 161 -13.98 -3.94 -19.36
N ASP A 162 -13.35 -5.10 -19.56
CA ASP A 162 -12.38 -5.64 -18.60
C ASP A 162 -11.04 -4.89 -18.72
N ASN A 163 -10.36 -4.74 -17.59
CA ASN A 163 -9.03 -4.16 -17.55
C ASN A 163 -7.97 -5.20 -17.95
N ARG A 164 -6.84 -4.77 -18.52
CA ARG A 164 -5.78 -5.67 -18.98
C ARG A 164 -4.82 -6.08 -17.86
N TYR A 165 -4.37 -5.12 -17.06
CA TYR A 165 -3.29 -5.30 -16.08
C TYR A 165 -3.79 -5.30 -14.62
N THR A 166 -4.97 -4.73 -14.37
CA THR A 166 -5.64 -4.70 -13.06
C THR A 166 -6.94 -5.50 -13.09
N LEU A 167 -7.45 -5.96 -11.95
CA LEU A 167 -8.81 -6.51 -11.86
C LEU A 167 -9.83 -5.37 -11.70
N LEU A 168 -11.08 -5.60 -12.10
CA LEU A 168 -12.15 -4.64 -11.85
C LEU A 168 -12.38 -4.43 -10.33
N PRO A 169 -12.50 -3.18 -9.86
CA PRO A 169 -12.58 -2.89 -8.44
C PRO A 169 -13.98 -3.10 -7.89
N ARG A 170 -14.05 -3.35 -6.57
CA ARG A 170 -15.29 -3.41 -5.80
C ARG A 170 -15.48 -2.12 -5.03
N SER A 171 -16.60 -1.45 -5.27
CA SER A 171 -16.91 -0.13 -4.71
C SER A 171 -17.39 -0.17 -3.25
N THR A 172 -18.11 -1.22 -2.84
CA THR A 172 -18.82 -1.28 -1.55
C THR A 172 -17.93 -0.96 -0.34
N GLY A 173 -16.77 -1.60 -0.24
CA GLY A 173 -15.87 -1.43 0.91
C GLY A 173 -15.24 -0.04 0.95
N LEU A 174 -14.81 0.46 -0.20
CA LEU A 174 -14.23 1.80 -0.32
C LEU A 174 -15.27 2.88 -0.03
N ARG A 175 -16.49 2.74 -0.56
CA ARG A 175 -17.60 3.66 -0.28
C ARG A 175 -17.90 3.73 1.22
N LEU A 176 -18.04 2.56 1.86
CA LEU A 176 -18.29 2.48 3.30
C LEU A 176 -17.21 3.20 4.10
N CYS A 177 -15.93 2.91 3.83
CA CYS A 177 -14.82 3.52 4.56
C CYS A 177 -14.75 5.03 4.32
N THR A 178 -14.94 5.47 3.06
CA THR A 178 -14.94 6.89 2.71
C THR A 178 -16.07 7.63 3.39
N THR A 179 -17.29 7.08 3.38
CA THR A 179 -18.45 7.68 4.05
C THR A 179 -18.25 7.77 5.57
N THR A 180 -17.74 6.71 6.20
CA THR A 180 -17.50 6.70 7.66
C THR A 180 -16.42 7.69 8.09
N LEU A 181 -15.40 7.90 7.27
CA LEU A 181 -14.28 8.79 7.59
C LEU A 181 -14.42 10.20 7.01
N ALA A 182 -15.51 10.52 6.31
CA ALA A 182 -15.63 11.73 5.48
C ALA A 182 -15.45 13.06 6.24
N ASP A 183 -15.76 13.08 7.53
CA ASP A 183 -15.61 14.21 8.44
C ASP A 183 -14.23 14.27 9.12
N SER A 184 -13.33 13.34 8.80
CA SER A 184 -12.03 13.16 9.46
C SER A 184 -10.84 13.04 8.51
N ILE A 185 -11.08 13.11 7.19
CA ILE A 185 -10.05 13.05 6.15
C ILE A 185 -10.40 14.02 5.02
N ASP A 186 -9.39 14.68 4.46
CA ASP A 186 -9.57 15.60 3.33
C ASP A 186 -9.40 14.91 1.97
N TYR A 187 -8.56 13.88 1.91
CA TYR A 187 -8.13 13.25 0.66
C TYR A 187 -8.11 11.72 0.72
N ILE A 188 -8.45 11.10 -0.41
CA ILE A 188 -8.03 9.73 -0.75
C ILE A 188 -6.77 9.83 -1.59
N TYR A 189 -5.70 9.17 -1.16
CA TYR A 189 -4.49 8.99 -1.95
C TYR A 189 -4.60 7.70 -2.75
N ASP A 190 -4.36 7.80 -4.05
CA ASP A 190 -4.51 6.71 -4.99
C ASP A 190 -3.15 6.36 -5.60
N PHE A 191 -2.68 5.16 -5.28
CA PHE A 191 -1.37 4.65 -5.68
C PHE A 191 -1.52 3.65 -6.83
N THR A 192 -0.72 3.80 -7.87
CA THR A 192 -0.55 2.76 -8.90
C THR A 192 0.86 2.22 -8.79
N ILE A 193 1.01 0.94 -8.47
CA ILE A 193 2.29 0.29 -8.19
C ILE A 193 2.67 -0.60 -9.37
N GLY A 194 3.90 -0.44 -9.86
CA GLY A 194 4.53 -1.22 -10.90
C GLY A 194 5.91 -1.74 -10.44
N TYR A 195 6.30 -2.92 -10.92
CA TYR A 195 7.52 -3.60 -10.50
C TYR A 195 8.50 -3.75 -11.65
N SER A 196 9.74 -3.27 -11.45
CA SER A 196 10.82 -3.52 -12.41
C SER A 196 11.01 -5.00 -12.64
N GLY A 197 11.26 -5.43 -13.88
CA GLY A 197 11.51 -6.83 -14.23
C GLY A 197 10.25 -7.63 -14.60
N ILE A 198 9.05 -7.10 -14.34
CA ILE A 198 7.79 -7.70 -14.82
C ILE A 198 7.52 -7.25 -16.26
N LYS A 199 7.16 -8.20 -17.13
CA LYS A 199 6.76 -7.93 -18.52
C LYS A 199 5.22 -7.88 -18.66
N PRO A 200 4.69 -7.23 -19.71
CA PRO A 200 3.24 -7.07 -19.89
C PRO A 200 2.39 -8.35 -19.92
N ASN A 201 2.99 -9.50 -20.24
CA ASN A 201 2.29 -10.80 -20.29
C ASN A 201 2.57 -11.68 -19.06
N ASP A 202 3.39 -11.21 -18.11
CA ASP A 202 3.65 -11.93 -16.88
C ASP A 202 2.49 -11.78 -15.91
N ILE A 203 2.36 -12.74 -15.00
CA ILE A 203 1.50 -12.61 -13.82
C ILE A 203 2.41 -12.18 -12.67
N PRO A 204 2.33 -10.91 -12.20
CA PRO A 204 3.32 -10.38 -11.27
C PRO A 204 3.51 -11.25 -10.02
N GLU A 205 2.42 -11.79 -9.45
CA GLU A 205 2.49 -12.64 -8.25
C GLU A 205 3.21 -13.97 -8.50
N GLN A 206 3.24 -14.47 -9.73
CA GLN A 206 4.00 -15.69 -10.06
C GLN A 206 5.51 -15.41 -10.20
N VAL A 207 5.88 -14.18 -10.55
CA VAL A 207 7.27 -13.76 -10.67
C VAL A 207 7.85 -13.36 -9.31
N TYR A 208 7.15 -12.49 -8.58
CA TYR A 208 7.57 -12.00 -7.26
C TYR A 208 6.64 -12.48 -6.15
N THR A 209 6.70 -13.78 -5.88
CA THR A 209 6.06 -14.37 -4.69
C THR A 209 6.73 -13.86 -3.40
N ILE A 210 6.03 -13.89 -2.27
CA ILE A 210 6.62 -13.58 -0.95
C ILE A 210 7.90 -14.41 -0.71
N GLN A 211 7.89 -15.69 -1.09
CA GLN A 211 9.05 -16.56 -0.90
C GLN A 211 10.26 -16.12 -1.73
N SER A 212 10.02 -15.78 -3.00
CA SER A 212 11.07 -15.30 -3.90
C SER A 212 11.72 -14.01 -3.40
N VAL A 213 10.89 -13.07 -2.92
CA VAL A 213 11.32 -11.76 -2.46
C VAL A 213 12.20 -11.89 -1.21
N PHE A 214 11.78 -12.67 -0.21
CA PHE A 214 12.45 -12.69 1.09
C PHE A 214 13.48 -13.84 1.27
N PHE A 215 13.41 -14.91 0.49
CA PHE A 215 14.23 -16.11 0.74
C PHE A 215 15.08 -16.56 -0.46
N PHE A 216 14.74 -16.17 -1.68
CA PHE A 216 15.45 -16.65 -2.89
C PHE A 216 16.20 -15.55 -3.64
N ASN A 217 16.38 -14.37 -3.02
CA ASN A 217 17.10 -13.23 -3.62
C ASN A 217 16.54 -12.83 -4.99
N PHE A 218 15.23 -13.02 -5.20
CA PHE A 218 14.54 -12.71 -6.45
C PHE A 218 13.39 -11.75 -6.17
N TYR A 219 13.67 -10.47 -6.35
CA TYR A 219 12.80 -9.35 -5.97
C TYR A 219 12.92 -8.20 -6.99
N PRO A 220 11.94 -7.29 -7.04
CA PRO A 220 12.04 -6.09 -7.86
C PRO A 220 13.16 -5.17 -7.36
N LYS A 221 14.03 -4.70 -8.26
CA LYS A 221 15.09 -3.74 -7.92
C LYS A 221 14.55 -2.32 -7.76
N GLN A 222 13.48 -1.99 -8.48
CA GLN A 222 12.75 -0.75 -8.35
C GLN A 222 11.25 -1.05 -8.22
N VAL A 223 10.63 -0.38 -7.27
CA VAL A 223 9.18 -0.35 -7.08
C VAL A 223 8.72 1.04 -7.46
N HIS A 224 8.03 1.12 -8.59
CA HIS A 224 7.50 2.37 -9.12
C HIS A 224 6.13 2.61 -8.53
N VAL A 225 5.85 3.85 -8.12
CA VAL A 225 4.56 4.23 -7.54
C VAL A 225 4.13 5.56 -8.13
N TYR A 226 3.03 5.55 -8.90
CA TYR A 226 2.35 6.77 -9.29
C TYR A 226 1.37 7.17 -8.19
N VAL A 227 1.47 8.40 -7.71
CA VAL A 227 0.66 8.94 -6.62
C VAL A 227 -0.18 10.09 -7.14
N ARG A 228 -1.49 10.02 -6.90
CA ARG A 228 -2.44 11.12 -7.07
C ARG A 228 -3.39 11.18 -5.87
N ARG A 229 -4.15 12.27 -5.74
CA ARG A 229 -5.14 12.39 -4.66
C ARG A 229 -6.46 13.00 -5.11
N PHE A 230 -7.53 12.61 -4.44
CA PHE A 230 -8.89 13.10 -4.68
C PHE A 230 -9.45 13.71 -3.40
N ARG A 231 -10.02 14.91 -3.47
CA ARG A 231 -10.69 15.51 -2.32
C ARG A 231 -11.95 14.71 -1.98
N VAL A 232 -12.15 14.39 -0.72
CA VAL A 232 -13.29 13.59 -0.26
C VAL A 232 -14.63 14.26 -0.58
N ASP A 233 -14.68 15.60 -0.50
CA ASP A 233 -15.86 16.40 -0.84
C ASP A 233 -16.26 16.32 -2.34
N SER A 234 -15.31 15.96 -3.22
CA SER A 234 -15.54 15.81 -4.66
C SER A 234 -15.99 14.39 -5.07
N ILE A 235 -15.97 13.43 -4.14
CA ILE A 235 -16.28 12.03 -4.43
C ILE A 235 -17.78 11.77 -4.18
N PRO A 236 -18.53 11.16 -5.14
CA PRO A 236 -19.99 11.03 -5.06
C PRO A 236 -20.45 9.91 -4.10
N THR A 237 -20.02 9.94 -2.84
CA THR A 237 -20.27 8.89 -1.83
C THR A 237 -21.75 8.68 -1.47
N LYS A 238 -22.59 9.71 -1.69
CA LYS A 238 -24.02 9.71 -1.38
C LYS A 238 -24.84 8.84 -2.35
N ASN A 239 -24.43 8.75 -3.62
CA ASN A 239 -25.08 7.94 -4.63
C ASN A 239 -24.22 6.71 -4.94
N GLU A 240 -24.76 5.51 -4.69
CA GLU A 240 -24.00 4.27 -4.86
C GLU A 240 -23.62 4.00 -6.32
N ALA A 241 -24.50 4.32 -7.28
CA ALA A 241 -24.25 4.10 -8.70
C ALA A 241 -23.16 5.06 -9.22
N GLU A 242 -23.24 6.35 -8.86
CA GLU A 242 -22.23 7.35 -9.22
C GLU A 242 -20.88 7.03 -8.58
N PHE A 243 -20.86 6.61 -7.30
CA PHE A 243 -19.62 6.16 -6.66
C PHE A 243 -19.02 4.94 -7.36
N ASN A 244 -19.86 3.97 -7.74
CA ASN A 244 -19.39 2.79 -8.44
C ASN A 244 -18.77 3.16 -9.79
N GLN A 245 -19.43 4.03 -10.56
CA GLN A 245 -18.91 4.55 -11.83
C GLN A 245 -17.59 5.31 -11.63
N TRP A 246 -17.53 6.21 -10.66
CA TRP A 246 -16.31 6.94 -10.30
C TRP A 246 -15.15 5.98 -9.98
N ASN A 247 -15.41 4.93 -9.22
CA ASN A 247 -14.40 3.94 -8.84
C ASN A 247 -13.91 3.11 -10.05
N LEU A 248 -14.81 2.74 -10.96
CA LEU A 248 -14.46 2.05 -12.20
C LEU A 248 -13.55 2.90 -13.10
N GLU A 249 -13.86 4.19 -13.23
CA GLU A 249 -13.02 5.12 -14.00
C GLU A 249 -11.61 5.25 -13.41
N ARG A 250 -11.48 5.33 -12.08
CA ARG A 250 -10.15 5.35 -11.44
C ARG A 250 -9.35 4.10 -11.78
N TRP A 251 -9.99 2.93 -11.84
CA TRP A 251 -9.31 1.68 -12.23
C TRP A 251 -8.98 1.60 -13.70
N LYS A 252 -9.80 2.18 -14.59
CA LYS A 252 -9.46 2.30 -16.00
C LYS A 252 -8.18 3.14 -16.17
N GLU A 253 -8.11 4.29 -15.51
CA GLU A 253 -6.92 5.16 -15.53
C GLU A 253 -5.68 4.46 -14.95
N LYS A 254 -5.84 3.63 -13.89
CA LYS A 254 -4.75 2.79 -13.38
C LYS A 254 -4.26 1.79 -14.42
N ASP A 255 -5.17 1.18 -15.16
CA ASP A 255 -4.82 0.20 -16.19
C ASP A 255 -4.03 0.86 -17.33
N GLU A 256 -4.42 2.07 -17.74
CA GLU A 256 -3.69 2.89 -18.70
C GLU A 256 -2.30 3.29 -18.19
N LEU A 257 -2.17 3.66 -16.90
CA LEU A 257 -0.87 3.90 -16.26
C LEU A 257 0.02 2.66 -16.26
N MET A 258 -0.55 1.47 -16.01
CA MET A 258 0.19 0.21 -16.08
C MET A 258 0.62 -0.13 -17.51
N ASP A 259 -0.23 0.14 -18.51
CA ASP A 259 0.15 -0.01 -19.91
C ASP A 259 1.35 0.87 -20.28
N HIS A 260 1.33 2.14 -19.87
CA HIS A 260 2.46 3.04 -20.02
C HIS A 260 3.70 2.50 -19.31
N PHE A 261 3.56 2.07 -18.04
CA PHE A 261 4.66 1.51 -17.27
C PHE A 261 5.31 0.32 -17.97
N TYR A 262 4.52 -0.62 -18.50
CA TYR A 262 5.07 -1.78 -19.20
C TYR A 262 5.75 -1.44 -20.54
N LYS A 263 5.35 -0.35 -21.19
CA LYS A 263 5.96 0.15 -22.43
C LYS A 263 7.25 0.93 -22.18
N HIS A 264 7.31 1.69 -21.09
CA HIS A 264 8.36 2.70 -20.86
C HIS A 264 9.28 2.39 -19.68
N GLY A 265 8.92 1.43 -18.82
CA GLY A 265 9.67 1.07 -17.61
C GLY A 265 9.51 2.06 -16.45
N ALA A 266 8.69 3.10 -16.61
CA ALA A 266 8.39 4.11 -15.60
C ALA A 266 6.98 4.68 -15.82
N PHE A 267 6.39 5.24 -14.77
CA PHE A 267 5.15 6.00 -14.88
C PHE A 267 5.37 7.37 -15.53
N PRO A 268 4.34 7.99 -16.12
CA PRO A 268 4.47 9.31 -16.72
C PRO A 268 4.75 10.36 -15.64
N GLY A 269 5.97 10.85 -15.58
CA GLY A 269 6.36 12.03 -14.81
C GLY A 269 7.46 12.71 -15.59
N ASN A 270 7.34 14.01 -15.89
CA ASN A 270 8.25 14.75 -16.77
C ASN A 270 9.73 14.44 -16.43
N PRO A 271 10.43 13.59 -17.21
CA PRO A 271 11.84 13.27 -16.97
C PRO A 271 12.75 14.31 -17.64
N THR A 272 12.18 15.21 -18.44
CA THR A 272 12.89 16.11 -19.35
C THR A 272 13.67 17.22 -18.69
N VAL A 273 13.72 17.28 -17.36
CA VAL A 273 14.59 18.23 -16.66
C VAL A 273 15.32 17.51 -15.53
N ALA A 274 16.29 16.68 -15.91
CA ALA A 274 17.45 16.49 -15.06
C ALA A 274 17.99 17.90 -14.75
N ASP A 275 18.03 18.27 -13.47
CA ASP A 275 18.48 19.58 -12.92
C ASP A 275 17.47 20.73 -12.76
N THR A 276 16.15 20.49 -12.65
CA THR A 276 15.27 21.48 -11.98
C THR A 276 14.59 20.92 -10.73
N ASP A 277 14.45 21.78 -9.73
CA ASP A 277 13.76 21.57 -8.44
C ASP A 277 12.26 21.20 -8.56
N ASP A 278 11.76 20.90 -9.78
CA ASP A 278 10.36 20.60 -10.11
C ASP A 278 10.15 19.19 -10.74
N SER A 279 11.17 18.32 -10.70
CA SER A 279 10.97 16.90 -11.03
C SER A 279 9.93 16.30 -10.10
N ARG A 280 8.86 15.76 -10.68
CA ARG A 280 7.80 15.04 -9.96
C ARG A 280 8.15 13.58 -9.69
N VAL A 281 9.35 13.15 -10.09
CA VAL A 281 9.87 11.80 -9.89
C VAL A 281 10.98 11.84 -8.84
N ILE A 282 10.81 11.08 -7.77
CA ILE A 282 11.75 10.94 -6.66
C ILE A 282 12.18 9.48 -6.56
N ASP A 283 13.49 9.24 -6.64
CA ASP A 283 14.10 7.93 -6.36
C ASP A 283 14.68 7.94 -4.94
N VAL A 284 14.19 7.04 -4.08
CA VAL A 284 14.64 6.90 -2.70
C VAL A 284 14.86 5.42 -2.36
N PRO A 285 16.01 5.04 -1.75
CA PRO A 285 16.23 3.66 -1.34
C PRO A 285 15.30 3.27 -0.18
N ILE A 286 14.78 2.04 -0.22
CA ILE A 286 14.07 1.46 0.93
C ILE A 286 15.09 1.06 1.99
N ARG A 287 15.33 1.94 2.95
CA ARG A 287 16.26 1.72 4.06
C ARG A 287 15.83 2.48 5.30
N LEU A 288 16.31 2.02 6.46
CA LEU A 288 16.18 2.76 7.71
C LEU A 288 16.97 4.07 7.62
N ASN A 289 16.34 5.18 8.05
CA ASN A 289 16.96 6.50 8.07
C ASN A 289 18.06 6.59 9.14
N ASN A 290 17.90 5.93 10.29
CA ASN A 290 18.89 5.89 11.38
C ASN A 290 19.28 4.46 11.73
N SER A 291 20.00 3.80 10.82
CA SER A 291 20.33 2.38 10.91
C SER A 291 20.91 1.93 12.25
N VAL A 292 21.80 2.67 12.92
CA VAL A 292 22.40 2.20 14.19
C VAL A 292 21.39 2.19 15.36
N LEU A 293 20.62 3.26 15.54
CA LEU A 293 19.66 3.39 16.64
C LEU A 293 18.43 2.52 16.40
N ASP A 294 17.92 2.50 15.17
CA ASP A 294 16.77 1.70 14.79
C ASP A 294 17.09 0.20 14.96
N LEU A 295 18.28 -0.26 14.55
CA LEU A 295 18.71 -1.66 14.73
C LEU A 295 18.94 -2.04 16.19
N ALA A 296 19.50 -1.15 17.01
CA ALA A 296 19.68 -1.42 18.43
C ALA A 296 18.34 -1.67 19.15
N GLN A 297 17.29 -0.95 18.77
CA GLN A 297 15.94 -1.15 19.33
C GLN A 297 15.34 -2.50 18.93
N ILE A 298 15.60 -2.99 17.72
CA ILE A 298 15.10 -4.30 17.26
C ILE A 298 15.60 -5.43 18.17
N TRP A 299 16.89 -5.41 18.55
CA TRP A 299 17.49 -6.44 19.40
C TRP A 299 16.92 -6.45 20.83
N VAL A 300 16.56 -5.29 21.38
CA VAL A 300 15.91 -5.17 22.70
C VAL A 300 14.59 -5.94 22.74
N PHE A 301 13.86 -5.99 21.62
CA PHE A 301 12.58 -6.70 21.55
C PHE A 301 12.71 -8.16 21.12
N ILE A 302 13.76 -8.58 20.41
CA ILE A 302 13.99 -9.98 20.02
C ILE A 302 14.57 -10.81 21.17
N LEU A 303 15.44 -10.23 22.00
CA LEU A 303 16.11 -10.90 23.12
C LEU A 303 15.15 -11.65 24.08
N PRO A 304 14.00 -11.08 24.50
CA PRO A 304 13.03 -11.79 25.33
C PRO A 304 12.42 -13.02 24.64
N TYR A 305 12.16 -12.95 23.33
CA TYR A 305 11.60 -14.08 22.59
C TYR A 305 12.64 -15.18 22.34
N LEU A 306 13.92 -14.84 22.17
CA LEU A 306 14.99 -15.84 22.11
C LEU A 306 15.10 -16.64 23.41
N LEU A 307 14.84 -16.03 24.57
CA LEU A 307 14.80 -16.72 25.86
C LEU A 307 13.59 -17.65 25.97
N VAL A 308 12.42 -17.23 25.47
CA VAL A 308 11.21 -18.07 25.43
C VAL A 308 11.38 -19.25 24.48
N VAL A 309 11.93 -19.02 23.28
CA VAL A 309 12.24 -20.07 22.31
C VAL A 309 13.27 -21.05 22.87
N LYS A 310 14.35 -20.55 23.50
CA LYS A 310 15.34 -21.39 24.17
C LYS A 310 14.70 -22.28 25.25
N ASN A 311 13.77 -21.76 26.04
CA ASN A 311 13.08 -22.55 27.06
C ASN A 311 12.09 -23.56 26.47
N LEU A 312 11.44 -23.26 25.34
CA LEU A 312 10.55 -24.21 24.66
C LEU A 312 11.30 -25.38 24.01
N PHE A 313 12.53 -25.17 23.54
CA PHE A 313 13.34 -26.22 22.87
C PHE A 313 14.31 -26.95 23.79
N LEU A 314 14.55 -26.47 25.02
CA LEU A 314 15.34 -27.18 26.04
C LEU A 314 14.46 -27.95 27.05
N SER A 315 13.14 -27.86 26.92
CA SER A 315 12.16 -28.59 27.76
C SER A 315 11.48 -29.75 27.02
N ALA A 316 12.00 -30.12 25.85
CA ALA A 316 11.61 -31.29 25.04
C ALA A 316 12.80 -32.26 24.97
#